data_AF-A0A150RH50-F1
#
_entry.id   AF-A0A150RH50-F1
#
_cell.length_a   1.000
_cell.length_b   1.000
_cell.length_c   1.000
_cell.angle_alpha   90.00
_cell.angle_beta   90.00
_cell.angle_gamma   90.00
#
_symmetry.space_group_name_H-M   'P 1'
#
loop_
_entity.id
_entity.type
_entity.pdbx_description
1 polymer ?
#
loop_
_entity_poly.entity_id
_entity_poly.type
_entity_poly.pdbx_seq_one_letter_code
_entity_poly.pdbx_strand_id
1 'polypeptide(L)'
;MESMQTEPTTSSTSSARRRPDLFAYRAPFVISKLLMNKTVATEHEAEVLFRELARYLWLVESDRTRAYPMFSLRVDEAWHQFVLFTIEYADFCQRFFGRFLHHAPGNAPVTHAVREATWDEFVAAYSALYGEPPPEVWNDAAAVCGPRRVIRDREVSVRLKDGKAELVDGDAVLVRIDAWGEAALRFVARHGIFYVRELPGLDLDDRIALCKALVASRTLRVAP
;
A
#
# COMPACT_ATOMS: atom_id res chain seq x y z
N MET A 1 -46.99 20.26 -38.75
CA MET A 1 -46.01 19.19 -39.02
C MET A 1 -44.64 19.84 -38.98
N GLU A 2 -43.99 19.84 -37.82
CA GLU A 2 -42.53 19.95 -37.71
C GLU A 2 -42.18 19.55 -36.28
N SER A 3 -41.66 18.33 -36.14
CA SER A 3 -41.23 17.77 -34.87
C SER A 3 -39.73 18.02 -34.75
N MET A 4 -39.36 18.85 -33.78
CA MET A 4 -37.99 19.18 -33.45
C MET A 4 -37.36 17.97 -32.75
N GLN A 5 -36.56 17.18 -33.48
CA GLN A 5 -35.78 16.09 -32.91
C GLN A 5 -34.50 16.66 -32.28
N THR A 6 -34.50 16.70 -30.95
CA THR A 6 -33.30 16.89 -30.13
C THR A 6 -32.44 15.63 -30.22
N GLU A 7 -31.20 15.77 -30.69
CA GLU A 7 -30.22 14.70 -30.66
C GLU A 7 -29.80 14.35 -29.22
N PRO A 8 -29.59 13.07 -28.89
CA PRO A 8 -29.06 12.68 -27.61
C PRO A 8 -27.54 12.90 -27.57
N THR A 9 -27.08 13.72 -26.63
CA THR A 9 -25.67 13.81 -26.24
C THR A 9 -25.17 12.43 -25.77
N THR A 10 -24.40 11.76 -26.62
CA THR A 10 -23.75 10.49 -26.31
C THR A 10 -22.48 10.71 -25.50
N SER A 11 -22.62 10.51 -24.18
CA SER A 11 -21.75 9.67 -23.35
C SER A 11 -20.22 9.80 -23.53
N SER A 12 -19.60 10.71 -22.78
CA SER A 12 -18.13 10.85 -22.69
C SER A 12 -17.44 9.80 -21.78
N THR A 13 -18.12 8.73 -21.38
CA THR A 13 -17.66 7.79 -20.34
C THR A 13 -16.67 6.72 -20.82
N SER A 14 -16.35 6.67 -22.12
CA SER A 14 -15.49 5.63 -22.70
C SER A 14 -13.99 5.92 -22.60
N SER A 15 -13.55 7.18 -22.74
CA SER A 15 -12.12 7.53 -22.79
C SER A 15 -11.41 7.45 -21.44
N ALA A 16 -12.15 7.58 -20.33
CA ALA A 16 -11.59 7.47 -18.99
C ALA A 16 -11.14 6.04 -18.62
N ARG A 17 -11.58 5.02 -19.37
CA ARG A 17 -11.38 3.61 -18.99
C ARG A 17 -10.04 3.01 -19.43
N ARG A 18 -9.32 3.58 -20.39
CA ARG A 18 -8.03 3.01 -20.83
C ARG A 18 -7.06 4.11 -21.29
N ARG A 19 -6.09 4.42 -20.43
CA ARG A 19 -4.87 5.16 -20.77
C ARG A 19 -3.70 4.16 -20.93
N PRO A 20 -3.64 3.41 -22.04
CA PRO A 20 -2.57 2.42 -22.22
C PRO A 20 -1.18 3.06 -22.23
N ASP A 21 -1.09 4.32 -22.65
CA ASP A 21 0.13 5.13 -22.64
C ASP A 21 0.62 5.48 -21.23
N LEU A 22 -0.29 5.75 -20.29
CA LEU A 22 0.04 5.96 -18.88
C LEU A 22 0.65 4.71 -18.26
N PHE A 23 0.00 3.56 -18.41
CA PHE A 23 0.46 2.30 -17.80
C PHE A 23 1.65 1.68 -18.53
N ALA A 24 1.97 2.15 -19.74
CA ALA A 24 3.17 1.79 -20.48
C ALA A 24 4.36 2.72 -20.19
N TYR A 25 4.16 3.85 -19.49
CA TYR A 25 5.24 4.78 -19.16
C TYR A 25 6.37 4.06 -18.39
N ARG A 26 7.61 4.27 -18.82
CA ARG A 26 8.79 3.67 -18.21
C ARG A 26 9.57 4.73 -17.46
N ALA A 27 9.91 4.43 -16.21
CA ALA A 27 10.73 5.27 -15.35
C ALA A 27 11.98 4.52 -14.86
N PRO A 28 12.93 4.16 -15.75
CA PRO A 28 14.09 3.32 -15.40
C PRO A 28 14.94 3.93 -14.27
N PHE A 29 14.89 5.24 -14.09
CA PHE A 29 15.54 5.96 -12.99
C PHE A 29 14.88 5.66 -11.63
N VAL A 30 13.55 5.52 -11.56
CA VAL A 30 12.85 5.06 -10.35
C VAL A 30 13.16 3.59 -10.08
N ILE A 31 13.15 2.76 -11.12
CA ILE A 31 13.50 1.34 -11.02
C ILE A 31 14.90 1.15 -10.41
N SER A 32 15.87 1.92 -10.93
CA SER A 32 17.25 1.93 -10.43
C SER A 32 17.31 2.33 -8.94
N LYS A 33 16.55 3.34 -8.53
CA LYS A 33 16.50 3.79 -7.12
C LYS A 33 15.90 2.73 -6.20
N LEU A 34 14.80 2.08 -6.59
CA LEU A 34 14.17 1.04 -5.79
C LEU A 34 15.11 -0.17 -5.57
N LEU A 35 15.88 -0.54 -6.59
CA LEU A 35 16.91 -1.58 -6.49
C LEU A 35 18.07 -1.15 -5.58
N MET A 36 18.62 0.05 -5.81
CA MET A 36 19.73 0.59 -5.01
C MET A 36 19.38 0.70 -3.52
N ASN A 37 18.15 1.11 -3.22
CA ASN A 37 17.65 1.25 -1.85
C ASN A 37 17.20 -0.08 -1.24
N LYS A 38 17.23 -1.18 -2.00
CA LYS A 38 16.78 -2.51 -1.59
C LYS A 38 15.29 -2.56 -1.18
N THR A 39 14.47 -1.68 -1.78
CA THR A 39 13.00 -1.71 -1.65
C THR A 39 12.40 -2.93 -2.37
N VAL A 40 13.10 -3.39 -3.41
CA VAL A 40 12.75 -4.54 -4.26
C VAL A 40 13.99 -5.38 -4.51
N ALA A 41 13.80 -6.68 -4.73
CA ALA A 41 14.91 -7.59 -5.03
C ALA A 41 15.22 -7.70 -6.53
N THR A 42 14.23 -7.39 -7.38
CA THR A 42 14.32 -7.59 -8.83
C THR A 42 13.79 -6.38 -9.58
N GLU A 43 14.29 -6.18 -10.80
CA GLU A 43 13.82 -5.14 -11.71
C GLU A 43 12.33 -5.31 -12.03
N HIS A 44 11.89 -6.55 -12.27
CA HIS A 44 10.50 -6.88 -12.55
C HIS A 44 9.57 -6.40 -11.42
N GLU A 45 9.94 -6.66 -10.17
CA GLU A 45 9.15 -6.22 -9.02
C GLU A 45 9.09 -4.69 -8.94
N ALA A 46 10.19 -4.00 -9.24
CA ALA A 46 10.23 -2.54 -9.33
C ALA A 46 9.27 -2.00 -10.40
N GLU A 47 9.24 -2.65 -11.58
CA GLU A 47 8.35 -2.29 -12.68
C GLU A 47 6.88 -2.48 -12.31
N VAL A 48 6.57 -3.56 -11.57
CA VAL A 48 5.22 -3.78 -11.02
C VAL A 48 4.86 -2.66 -10.05
N LEU A 49 5.72 -2.29 -9.10
CA LEU A 49 5.44 -1.19 -8.17
C LEU A 49 5.17 0.13 -8.90
N PHE A 50 6.00 0.48 -9.89
CA PHE A 50 5.83 1.72 -10.63
C PHE A 50 4.55 1.73 -11.49
N ARG A 51 4.20 0.60 -12.11
CA ARG A 51 2.94 0.46 -12.86
C ARG A 51 1.73 0.63 -11.94
N GLU A 52 1.78 0.04 -10.75
CA GLU A 52 0.71 0.14 -9.76
C GLU A 52 0.59 1.54 -9.17
N LEU A 53 1.70 2.29 -9.03
CA LEU A 53 1.66 3.72 -8.73
C LEU A 53 0.89 4.50 -9.82
N ALA A 54 1.21 4.27 -11.10
CA ALA A 54 0.51 4.96 -12.19
C ALA A 54 -0.99 4.63 -12.21
N ARG A 55 -1.37 3.38 -11.91
CA ARG A 55 -2.77 2.97 -11.72
C ARG A 55 -3.41 3.70 -10.54
N TYR A 56 -2.78 3.69 -9.37
CA TYR A 56 -3.29 4.41 -8.20
C TYR A 56 -3.55 5.89 -8.46
N LEU A 57 -2.60 6.59 -9.07
CA LEU A 57 -2.78 8.01 -9.43
C LEU A 57 -3.97 8.18 -10.38
N TRP A 58 -4.15 7.28 -11.34
CA TRP A 58 -5.32 7.31 -12.22
C TRP A 58 -6.64 7.05 -11.47
N LEU A 59 -6.67 6.10 -10.53
CA LEU A 59 -7.85 5.82 -9.70
C LEU A 59 -8.28 7.06 -8.91
N VAL A 60 -7.35 7.65 -8.15
CA VAL A 60 -7.59 8.84 -7.33
C VAL A 60 -8.05 10.03 -8.18
N GLU A 61 -7.46 10.20 -9.36
CA GLU A 61 -7.83 11.28 -10.26
C GLU A 61 -9.15 11.05 -10.99
N SER A 62 -9.53 9.80 -11.21
CA SER A 62 -10.79 9.41 -11.86
C SER A 62 -11.99 9.46 -10.91
N ASP A 63 -11.78 9.27 -9.61
CA ASP A 63 -12.79 9.44 -8.57
C ASP A 63 -12.27 10.33 -7.44
N ARG A 64 -12.54 11.64 -7.57
CA ARG A 64 -12.25 12.64 -6.53
C ARG A 64 -13.37 12.79 -5.50
N THR A 65 -14.44 11.98 -5.56
CA THR A 65 -15.55 12.05 -4.60
C THR A 65 -15.24 11.29 -3.31
N ARG A 66 -14.22 10.44 -3.33
CA ARG A 66 -13.74 9.64 -2.21
C ARG A 66 -12.25 9.85 -2.01
N ALA A 67 -11.80 9.79 -0.77
CA ALA A 67 -10.38 9.75 -0.46
C ALA A 67 -9.93 8.28 -0.47
N TYR A 68 -9.09 7.89 -1.42
CA TYR A 68 -8.43 6.59 -1.39
C TYR A 68 -7.08 6.75 -0.70
N PRO A 69 -6.88 6.19 0.51
CA PRO A 69 -5.57 6.24 1.15
C PRO A 69 -4.58 5.32 0.42
N MET A 70 -3.29 5.58 0.60
CA MET A 70 -2.24 4.69 0.11
C MET A 70 -2.20 3.43 0.98
N PHE A 71 -2.62 2.29 0.42
CA PHE A 71 -2.68 1.01 1.13
C PHE A 71 -1.39 0.18 1.06
N SER A 72 -0.42 0.58 0.25
CA SER A 72 0.85 -0.12 0.07
C SER A 72 2.02 0.82 0.27
N LEU A 73 2.80 0.57 1.32
CA LEU A 73 4.03 1.31 1.58
C LEU A 73 5.07 1.14 0.47
N ARG A 74 4.99 0.04 -0.29
CA ARG A 74 5.91 -0.20 -1.41
C ARG A 74 5.54 0.63 -2.63
N VAL A 75 4.24 0.74 -2.92
CA VAL A 75 3.75 1.63 -3.96
C VAL A 75 3.99 3.10 -3.55
N ASP A 76 3.81 3.42 -2.26
CA ASP A 76 4.16 4.72 -1.69
C ASP A 76 5.64 5.03 -1.87
N GLU A 77 6.54 4.08 -1.60
CA GLU A 77 7.98 4.26 -1.78
C GLU A 77 8.35 4.50 -3.26
N ALA A 78 7.68 3.83 -4.20
CA ALA A 78 7.83 4.15 -5.62
C ALA A 78 7.41 5.60 -5.92
N TRP A 79 6.36 6.11 -5.26
CA TRP A 79 5.96 7.51 -5.38
C TRP A 79 7.01 8.44 -4.79
N HIS A 80 7.46 8.20 -3.55
CA HIS A 80 8.52 8.97 -2.90
C HIS A 80 9.75 9.11 -3.81
N GLN A 81 10.23 8.00 -4.38
CA GLN A 81 11.38 8.05 -5.29
C GLN A 81 11.06 8.81 -6.58
N PHE A 82 9.85 8.69 -7.12
CA PHE A 82 9.48 9.36 -8.37
C PHE A 82 9.40 10.89 -8.22
N VAL A 83 8.81 11.40 -7.12
CA VAL A 83 8.67 12.86 -6.91
C VAL A 83 10.02 13.57 -6.85
N LEU A 84 11.09 12.87 -6.46
CA LEU A 84 12.45 13.42 -6.40
C LEU A 84 13.07 13.67 -7.78
N PHE A 85 12.58 13.01 -8.83
CA PHE A 85 12.95 13.31 -10.22
C PHE A 85 12.04 14.43 -10.73
N THR A 86 12.26 15.62 -10.22
CA THR A 86 11.28 16.72 -10.26
C THR A 86 10.89 17.13 -11.69
N ILE A 87 11.82 17.05 -12.65
CA ILE A 87 11.54 17.38 -14.06
C ILE A 87 10.66 16.28 -14.67
N GLU A 88 11.10 15.02 -14.57
CA GLU A 88 10.40 13.87 -15.13
C GLU A 88 9.02 13.67 -14.49
N TYR A 89 8.90 13.94 -13.19
CA TYR A 89 7.64 13.86 -12.46
C TYR A 89 6.69 14.98 -12.88
N ALA A 90 7.17 16.23 -12.99
CA ALA A 90 6.35 17.33 -13.47
C ALA A 90 5.85 17.09 -14.90
N ASP A 91 6.72 16.61 -15.80
CA ASP A 91 6.38 16.28 -17.18
C ASP A 91 5.36 15.13 -17.26
N PHE A 92 5.55 14.07 -16.46
CA PHE A 92 4.60 12.97 -16.34
C PHE A 92 3.23 13.46 -15.88
N CYS A 93 3.19 14.25 -14.80
CA CYS A 93 1.97 14.83 -14.26
C CYS A 93 1.26 15.71 -15.29
N GLN A 94 2.00 16.61 -15.95
CA GLN A 94 1.45 17.49 -16.98
C GLN A 94 0.91 16.70 -18.17
N ARG A 95 1.64 15.69 -18.64
CA ARG A 95 1.26 14.88 -19.79
C ARG A 95 -0.02 14.08 -19.57
N PHE A 96 -0.14 13.41 -18.43
CA PHE A 96 -1.22 12.44 -18.21
C PHE A 96 -2.40 13.01 -17.42
N PHE A 97 -2.18 14.03 -16.59
CA PHE A 97 -3.18 14.59 -15.68
C PHE A 97 -3.44 16.08 -15.91
N GLY A 98 -2.63 16.76 -16.74
CA GLY A 98 -2.78 18.18 -17.05
C GLY A 98 -2.44 19.13 -15.90
N ARG A 99 -1.93 18.60 -14.78
CA ARG A 99 -1.55 19.35 -13.59
C ARG A 99 -0.54 18.56 -12.75
N PHE A 100 0.20 19.26 -11.90
CA PHE A 100 1.04 18.62 -10.89
C PHE A 100 0.18 17.87 -9.86
N LEU A 101 0.54 16.62 -9.56
CA LEU A 101 -0.07 15.85 -8.48
C LEU A 101 0.81 15.94 -7.25
N HIS A 102 0.30 16.52 -6.17
CA HIS A 102 1.05 16.63 -4.93
C HIS A 102 0.99 15.33 -4.14
N HIS A 103 2.15 14.84 -3.73
CA HIS A 103 2.23 13.78 -2.73
C HIS A 103 2.19 14.40 -1.34
N ALA A 104 1.26 13.94 -0.50
CA ALA A 104 1.21 14.25 0.93
C ALA A 104 1.49 12.96 1.71
N PRO A 105 2.62 12.84 2.43
CA PRO A 105 2.88 11.68 3.28
C PRO A 105 1.85 11.60 4.42
N GLY A 106 1.66 10.43 5.03
CA GLY A 106 0.64 10.20 6.07
C GLY A 106 0.79 11.04 7.35
N ASN A 107 1.91 11.75 7.54
CA ASN A 107 2.12 12.71 8.63
C ASN A 107 1.87 14.17 8.22
N ALA A 108 1.41 14.43 6.99
CA ALA A 108 1.06 15.75 6.52
C ALA A 108 -0.20 16.28 7.24
N PRO A 109 -0.33 17.61 7.41
CA PRO A 109 -1.53 18.21 7.99
C PRO A 109 -2.78 17.80 7.18
N VAL A 110 -3.76 17.17 7.86
CA VAL A 110 -5.01 16.76 7.23
C VAL A 110 -5.85 18.01 6.95
N THR A 111 -6.05 18.34 5.67
CA THR A 111 -6.77 19.56 5.29
C THR A 111 -8.28 19.39 5.20
N HIS A 112 -8.82 18.16 5.10
CA HIS A 112 -10.26 17.93 5.02
C HIS A 112 -10.70 16.59 5.62
N ALA A 113 -11.84 16.60 6.34
CA ALA A 113 -12.51 15.42 6.87
C ALA A 113 -13.28 14.64 5.77
N VAL A 114 -12.58 14.24 4.70
CA VAL A 114 -13.16 13.34 3.70
C VAL A 114 -13.08 11.92 4.26
N ARG A 115 -14.20 11.18 4.21
CA ARG A 115 -14.20 9.77 4.60
C ARG A 115 -13.21 9.01 3.71
N GLU A 116 -12.22 8.39 4.33
CA GLU A 116 -11.31 7.49 3.64
C GLU A 116 -12.04 6.20 3.23
N ALA A 117 -11.73 5.73 2.02
CA ALA A 117 -12.18 4.46 1.53
C ALA A 117 -11.61 3.33 2.41
N THR A 118 -12.40 2.29 2.64
CA THR A 118 -11.88 1.05 3.22
C THR A 118 -11.07 0.28 2.18
N TRP A 119 -10.34 -0.75 2.62
CA TRP A 119 -9.65 -1.66 1.70
C TRP A 119 -10.62 -2.32 0.71
N ASP A 120 -11.78 -2.79 1.18
CA ASP A 120 -12.78 -3.43 0.31
C ASP A 120 -13.34 -2.45 -0.74
N GLU A 121 -13.54 -1.19 -0.35
CA GLU A 121 -13.98 -0.13 -1.28
C GLU A 121 -12.90 0.20 -2.31
N PHE A 122 -11.62 0.20 -1.92
CA PHE A 122 -10.49 0.34 -2.83
C PHE A 122 -10.41 -0.82 -3.81
N VAL A 123 -10.48 -2.07 -3.34
CA VAL A 123 -10.47 -3.28 -4.17
C VAL A 123 -11.63 -3.26 -5.17
N ALA A 124 -12.83 -2.89 -4.73
CA ALA A 124 -14.00 -2.80 -5.61
C ALA A 124 -13.82 -1.73 -6.70
N ALA A 125 -13.35 -0.53 -6.34
CA ALA A 125 -13.12 0.55 -7.28
C ALA A 125 -12.00 0.23 -8.27
N TYR A 126 -10.88 -0.31 -7.77
CA TYR A 126 -9.75 -0.76 -8.58
C TYR A 126 -10.20 -1.83 -9.58
N SER A 127 -10.91 -2.86 -9.12
CA SER A 127 -11.38 -3.96 -9.97
C SER A 127 -12.37 -3.49 -11.04
N ALA A 128 -13.26 -2.57 -10.68
CA ALA A 128 -14.20 -1.97 -11.63
C ALA A 128 -13.50 -1.12 -12.70
N LEU A 129 -12.38 -0.48 -12.36
CA LEU A 129 -11.63 0.38 -13.27
C LEU A 129 -10.70 -0.41 -14.21
N TYR A 130 -10.02 -1.44 -13.70
CA TYR A 130 -9.00 -2.19 -14.46
C TYR A 130 -9.47 -3.56 -14.97
N GLY A 131 -10.60 -4.07 -14.48
CA GLY A 131 -11.13 -5.38 -14.85
C GLY A 131 -10.43 -6.55 -14.13
N GLU A 132 -9.57 -6.27 -13.16
CA GLU A 132 -8.82 -7.25 -12.38
C GLU A 132 -8.59 -6.72 -10.95
N PRO A 133 -8.47 -7.58 -9.93
CA PRO A 133 -8.16 -7.14 -8.57
C PRO A 133 -6.75 -6.54 -8.47
N PRO A 134 -6.47 -5.73 -7.44
CA PRO A 134 -5.13 -5.22 -7.21
C PRO A 134 -4.14 -6.40 -7.00
N PRO A 135 -2.95 -6.38 -7.62
CA PRO A 135 -1.96 -7.43 -7.47
C PRO A 135 -1.34 -7.47 -6.06
N GLU A 136 -0.58 -8.53 -5.78
CA GLU A 136 0.01 -8.80 -4.46
C GLU A 136 0.89 -7.67 -3.90
N VAL A 137 1.46 -6.80 -4.75
CA VAL A 137 2.24 -5.63 -4.29
C VAL A 137 1.42 -4.62 -3.48
N TRP A 138 0.08 -4.69 -3.55
CA TRP A 138 -0.81 -3.91 -2.69
C TRP A 138 -0.98 -4.49 -1.28
N ASN A 139 -0.43 -5.68 -1.02
CA ASN A 139 -0.43 -6.31 0.29
C ASN A 139 0.97 -6.21 0.91
N ASP A 140 1.18 -5.23 1.81
CA ASP A 140 2.47 -5.04 2.48
C ASP A 140 2.94 -6.28 3.26
N ALA A 141 2.03 -7.16 3.70
CA ALA A 141 2.40 -8.42 4.33
C ALA A 141 3.20 -9.32 3.36
N ALA A 142 2.95 -9.26 2.05
CA ALA A 142 3.73 -10.02 1.06
C ALA A 142 5.23 -9.67 1.08
N ALA A 143 5.58 -8.46 1.53
CA ALA A 143 6.94 -7.96 1.58
C ALA A 143 7.73 -8.32 2.85
N VAL A 144 7.09 -9.00 3.81
CA VAL A 144 7.74 -9.44 5.04
C VAL A 144 8.69 -10.60 4.71
N CYS A 145 9.98 -10.38 4.97
CA CYS A 145 11.03 -11.41 4.90
C CYS A 145 12.03 -11.23 6.05
N GLY A 146 12.88 -12.23 6.31
CA GLY A 146 13.85 -12.23 7.41
C GLY A 146 14.67 -10.93 7.60
N PRO A 147 15.34 -10.40 6.56
CA PRO A 147 16.12 -9.17 6.68
C PRO A 147 15.27 -7.89 6.65
N ARG A 148 13.94 -7.97 6.56
CA ARG A 148 13.08 -6.79 6.54
C ARG A 148 12.93 -6.22 7.96
N ARG A 149 12.97 -4.91 8.07
CA ARG A 149 12.68 -4.17 9.30
C ARG A 149 11.19 -3.85 9.36
N VAL A 150 10.61 -3.99 10.54
CA VAL A 150 9.20 -3.69 10.83
C VAL A 150 9.12 -2.69 11.99
N ILE A 151 8.04 -1.93 12.02
CA ILE A 151 7.77 -0.86 12.99
C ILE A 151 6.41 -1.13 13.61
N ARG A 152 6.30 -1.04 14.93
CA ARG A 152 5.03 -1.18 15.65
C ARG A 152 4.29 0.16 15.65
N ASP A 153 3.06 0.15 15.14
CA ASP A 153 2.25 1.37 14.95
C ASP A 153 1.17 1.57 16.03
N ARG A 154 1.03 0.64 16.98
CA ARG A 154 0.09 0.74 18.10
C ARG A 154 0.64 0.13 19.37
N GLU A 155 0.16 0.62 20.51
CA GLU A 155 0.44 0.00 21.80
C GLU A 155 -0.23 -1.37 21.90
N VAL A 156 0.51 -2.34 22.44
CA VAL A 156 0.06 -3.72 22.58
C VAL A 156 0.62 -4.33 23.85
N SER A 157 -0.07 -5.31 24.40
CA SER A 157 0.40 -6.11 25.52
C SER A 157 0.24 -7.60 25.23
N VAL A 158 0.87 -8.43 26.06
CA VAL A 158 0.81 -9.90 25.92
C VAL A 158 0.13 -10.48 27.13
N ARG A 159 -0.84 -11.36 26.89
CA ARG A 159 -1.46 -12.18 27.95
C ARG A 159 -1.44 -13.65 27.58
N LEU A 160 -1.41 -14.50 28.61
CA LEU A 160 -1.54 -15.94 28.45
C LEU A 160 -2.97 -16.35 28.81
N LYS A 161 -3.60 -17.13 27.94
CA LYS A 161 -4.96 -17.65 28.15
C LYS A 161 -5.11 -18.99 27.46
N ASP A 162 -5.63 -19.99 28.17
CA ASP A 162 -5.96 -21.32 27.63
C ASP A 162 -4.79 -22.00 26.89
N GLY A 163 -3.56 -21.87 27.42
CA GLY A 163 -2.35 -22.44 26.79
C GLY A 163 -1.88 -21.72 25.52
N LYS A 164 -2.42 -20.52 25.26
CA LYS A 164 -2.07 -19.67 24.12
C LYS A 164 -1.48 -18.35 24.62
N ALA A 165 -0.61 -17.78 23.80
CA ALA A 165 -0.13 -16.41 23.97
C ALA A 165 -0.91 -15.48 23.02
N GLU A 166 -1.47 -14.42 23.58
CA GLU A 166 -2.27 -13.43 22.85
C GLU A 166 -1.56 -12.09 22.86
N LEU A 167 -1.43 -11.48 21.68
CA LEU A 167 -1.09 -10.07 21.53
C LEU A 167 -2.40 -9.29 21.49
N VAL A 168 -2.56 -8.31 22.39
CA VAL A 168 -3.82 -7.60 22.60
C VAL A 168 -3.63 -6.09 22.61
N ASP A 169 -4.67 -5.38 22.19
CA ASP A 169 -4.84 -3.93 22.28
C ASP A 169 -6.11 -3.69 23.13
N GLY A 170 -5.91 -3.36 24.41
CA GLY A 170 -6.96 -3.46 25.42
C GLY A 170 -7.52 -4.88 25.52
N ASP A 171 -8.82 -5.02 25.24
CA ASP A 171 -9.51 -6.32 25.23
C ASP A 171 -9.51 -7.03 23.87
N ALA A 172 -9.14 -6.32 22.79
CA ALA A 172 -9.14 -6.87 21.45
C ALA A 172 -7.93 -7.79 21.22
N VAL A 173 -8.18 -9.01 20.76
CA VAL A 173 -7.13 -9.97 20.39
C VAL A 173 -6.69 -9.71 18.96
N LEU A 174 -5.44 -9.29 18.79
CA LEU A 174 -4.85 -8.98 17.48
C LEU A 174 -4.28 -10.23 16.82
N VAL A 175 -3.56 -11.03 17.60
CA VAL A 175 -2.97 -12.32 17.19
C VAL A 175 -3.00 -13.27 18.38
N ARG A 176 -3.24 -14.55 18.10
CA ARG A 176 -3.15 -15.64 19.06
C ARG A 176 -2.26 -16.74 18.47
N ILE A 177 -1.23 -17.12 19.22
CA ILE A 177 -0.34 -18.24 18.88
C ILE A 177 -0.21 -19.18 20.08
N ASP A 178 0.45 -20.31 19.88
CA ASP A 178 0.78 -21.22 20.98
C ASP A 178 1.68 -20.57 22.03
N ALA A 179 1.56 -20.99 23.29
CA ALA A 179 2.31 -20.41 24.40
C ALA A 179 3.84 -20.45 24.23
N TRP A 180 4.39 -21.39 23.45
CA TRP A 180 5.84 -21.43 23.18
C TRP A 180 6.33 -20.23 22.35
N GLY A 181 5.44 -19.60 21.57
CA GLY A 181 5.73 -18.35 20.86
C GLY A 181 5.63 -17.08 21.71
N GLU A 182 5.32 -17.19 23.00
CA GLU A 182 5.17 -16.04 23.91
C GLU A 182 6.37 -15.08 23.87
N ALA A 183 7.59 -15.61 23.82
CA ALA A 183 8.81 -14.81 23.77
C ALA A 183 8.82 -13.86 22.58
N ALA A 184 8.32 -14.30 21.41
CA ALA A 184 8.20 -13.47 20.22
C ALA A 184 7.18 -12.34 20.43
N LEU A 185 5.99 -12.64 20.96
CA LEU A 185 4.98 -11.61 21.22
C LEU A 185 5.46 -10.57 22.25
N ARG A 186 6.15 -11.02 23.31
CA ARG A 186 6.73 -10.10 24.32
C ARG A 186 7.85 -9.26 23.74
N PHE A 187 8.58 -9.77 22.76
CA PHE A 187 9.55 -9.00 22.01
C PHE A 187 8.85 -7.89 21.20
N VAL A 188 7.81 -8.22 20.43
CA VAL A 188 7.02 -7.24 19.67
C VAL A 188 6.45 -6.14 20.58
N ALA A 189 5.90 -6.49 21.74
CA ALA A 189 5.34 -5.50 22.66
C ALA A 189 6.39 -4.51 23.20
N ARG A 190 7.62 -4.99 23.47
CA ARG A 190 8.70 -4.17 24.03
C ARG A 190 9.48 -3.34 23.01
N HIS A 191 9.56 -3.81 21.76
CA HIS A 191 10.40 -3.19 20.74
C HIS A 191 9.54 -2.51 19.67
N GLY A 192 9.66 -1.18 19.58
CA GLY A 192 8.93 -0.39 18.58
C GLY A 192 9.46 -0.58 17.15
N ILE A 193 10.71 -0.98 16.97
CA ILE A 193 11.36 -1.20 15.67
C ILE A 193 12.31 -2.40 15.79
N PHE A 194 12.24 -3.33 14.84
CA PHE A 194 13.11 -4.52 14.83
C PHE A 194 13.14 -5.19 13.45
N TYR A 195 14.12 -6.07 13.22
CA TYR A 195 14.15 -6.94 12.04
C TYR A 195 13.36 -8.22 12.29
N VAL A 196 12.69 -8.75 11.26
CA VAL A 196 11.91 -10.00 11.37
C VAL A 196 12.78 -11.15 11.91
N ARG A 197 14.03 -11.24 11.48
CA ARG A 197 15.01 -12.22 11.97
C ARG A 197 15.39 -12.08 13.45
N GLU A 198 15.01 -11.03 14.16
CA GLU A 198 15.36 -10.83 15.58
C GLU A 198 14.32 -11.42 16.53
N LEU A 199 13.16 -11.82 16.02
CA LEU A 199 12.11 -12.45 16.82
C LEU A 199 12.63 -13.74 17.50
N PRO A 200 12.63 -13.81 18.84
CA PRO A 200 13.16 -14.96 19.56
C PRO A 200 12.15 -16.12 19.59
N GLY A 201 12.65 -17.34 19.82
CA GLY A 201 11.81 -18.51 20.14
C GLY A 201 11.03 -19.13 18.96
N LEU A 202 11.17 -18.57 17.76
CA LEU A 202 10.56 -19.06 16.52
C LEU A 202 11.65 -19.40 15.50
N ASP A 203 11.40 -20.31 14.56
CA ASP A 203 12.25 -20.45 13.37
C ASP A 203 11.99 -19.33 12.35
N LEU A 204 12.73 -19.27 11.25
CA LEU A 204 12.60 -18.15 10.30
C LEU A 204 11.22 -18.09 9.63
N ASP A 205 10.63 -19.24 9.31
CA ASP A 205 9.34 -19.30 8.61
C ASP A 205 8.22 -18.83 9.53
N ASP A 206 8.24 -19.26 10.79
CA ASP A 206 7.30 -18.81 11.82
C ASP A 206 7.46 -17.32 12.14
N ARG A 207 8.70 -16.79 12.14
CA ARG A 207 8.93 -15.34 12.29
C ARG A 207 8.29 -14.56 11.16
N ILE A 208 8.46 -15.03 9.92
CA ILE A 208 7.87 -14.40 8.74
C ILE A 208 6.34 -14.49 8.83
N ALA A 209 5.77 -15.65 9.13
CA ALA A 209 4.34 -15.85 9.26
C ALA A 209 3.71 -14.96 10.34
N LEU A 210 4.33 -14.87 11.52
CA LEU A 210 3.89 -14.00 12.60
C LEU A 210 3.91 -12.52 12.17
N CYS A 211 5.03 -12.05 11.59
CA CYS A 211 5.10 -10.66 11.13
C CYS A 211 4.10 -10.37 9.99
N LYS A 212 3.85 -11.33 9.09
CA LYS A 212 2.80 -11.21 8.06
C LYS A 212 1.43 -11.01 8.68
N ALA A 213 1.07 -11.82 9.67
CA ALA A 213 -0.20 -11.70 10.39
C ALA A 213 -0.31 -10.34 11.11
N LEU A 214 0.77 -9.89 11.74
CA LEU A 214 0.82 -8.61 12.45
C LEU A 214 0.80 -7.39 11.52
N VAL A 215 1.35 -7.50 10.30
CA VAL A 215 1.21 -6.48 9.25
C VAL A 215 -0.22 -6.45 8.71
N ALA A 216 -0.81 -7.62 8.45
CA ALA A 216 -2.19 -7.72 8.00
C ALA A 216 -3.20 -7.14 9.02
N SER A 217 -2.92 -7.28 10.32
CA SER A 217 -3.73 -6.68 11.39
C SER A 217 -3.40 -5.21 11.70
N ARG A 218 -2.49 -4.59 10.94
CA ARG A 218 -2.00 -3.21 11.16
C ARG A 218 -1.44 -2.98 12.58
N THR A 219 -0.86 -4.04 13.14
CA THR A 219 -0.11 -3.97 14.40
C THR A 219 1.33 -3.56 14.14
N LEU A 220 1.90 -4.15 13.07
CA LEU A 220 3.18 -3.77 12.51
C LEU A 220 2.96 -3.14 11.14
N ARG A 221 3.92 -2.34 10.71
CA ARG A 221 4.12 -2.01 9.31
C ARG A 221 5.54 -2.37 8.89
N VAL A 222 5.71 -2.59 7.61
CA VAL A 222 7.03 -2.77 7.02
C VAL A 222 7.74 -1.41 6.99
N ALA A 223 8.96 -1.32 7.52
CA ALA A 223 9.73 -0.07 7.41
C ALA A 223 10.03 0.21 5.92
N PRO A 224 10.09 1.47 5.47
CA PRO A 224 10.49 1.80 4.10
C PRO A 224 11.83 1.15 3.73
#